data_AF-A0A660WFI8-F1
#
_entry.id   AF-A0A660WFI8-F1
#
_cell.length_a   1.000
_cell.length_b   1.000
_cell.length_c   1.000
_cell.angle_alpha   90.00
_cell.angle_beta   90.00
_cell.angle_gamma   90.00
#
_symmetry.space_group_name_H-M   'P 1'
#
loop_
_entity.id
_entity.type
_entity.pdbx_description
1 polymer ?
#
loop_
_entity_poly.entity_id
_entity_poly.type
_entity_poly.pdbx_seq_one_letter_code
_entity_poly.pdbx_strand_id
1 'polypeptide(L)'
;MHAHRTDEALGFQDNTMRITVDGSLSSGEPYEAVIYVPSTFTLLLMKLHAFRDRCQEEEKDLARHHALDIYWTVAMMTEREFEQTHRQIAEYQNHPTLAEVARIVAEYFDSLESLGSLRLRSHALWDEAMALQEFLSALQDIFMKPKA
;
A
#
# COMPACT_ATOMS: atom_id res chain seq x y z
N MET A 1 -15.55 2.85 15.55
CA MET A 1 -14.72 2.10 14.58
C MET A 1 -15.59 0.98 14.03
N HIS A 2 -16.08 1.09 12.79
CA HIS A 2 -16.84 0.04 12.13
C HIS A 2 -15.90 -0.65 11.13
N ALA A 3 -15.04 -1.53 11.65
CA ALA A 3 -14.14 -2.32 10.81
C ALA A 3 -14.94 -3.49 10.22
N HIS A 4 -15.53 -3.29 9.04
CA HIS A 4 -16.05 -4.38 8.22
C HIS A 4 -14.88 -4.92 7.37
N ARG A 5 -14.74 -6.25 7.29
CA ARG A 5 -13.78 -6.87 6.36
C ARG A 5 -14.25 -6.56 4.94
N THR A 6 -13.40 -5.89 4.16
CA THR A 6 -13.71 -5.62 2.76
C THR A 6 -13.06 -6.71 1.90
N ASP A 7 -13.62 -6.99 0.73
CA ASP A 7 -13.14 -8.07 -0.15
C ASP A 7 -11.70 -7.79 -0.67
N GLU A 8 -11.25 -6.55 -0.53
CA GLU A 8 -9.91 -6.07 -0.88
C GLU A 8 -8.84 -6.42 0.17
N ALA A 9 -9.23 -6.83 1.38
CA ALA A 9 -8.32 -7.21 2.46
C ALA A 9 -7.80 -8.66 2.30
N LEU A 10 -7.34 -9.02 1.11
CA LEU A 10 -6.80 -10.35 0.80
C LEU A 10 -5.57 -10.64 1.64
N GLY A 11 -5.49 -11.84 2.20
CA GLY A 11 -4.36 -12.26 3.03
C GLY A 11 -4.29 -11.59 4.40
N PHE A 12 -5.27 -10.76 4.80
CA PHE A 12 -5.24 -10.03 6.08
C PHE A 12 -5.07 -10.93 7.31
N GLN A 13 -5.67 -12.13 7.31
CA GLN A 13 -5.56 -13.07 8.43
C GLN A 13 -4.35 -14.00 8.31
N ASP A 14 -4.01 -14.41 7.10
CA ASP A 14 -3.03 -15.47 6.84
C ASP A 14 -1.61 -14.93 6.60
N ASN A 15 -1.47 -13.63 6.32
CA ASN A 15 -0.24 -12.98 5.93
C ASN A 15 0.00 -11.67 6.68
N THR A 16 0.00 -11.71 8.01
CA THR A 16 0.36 -10.55 8.84
C THR A 16 1.86 -10.41 9.03
N MET A 17 2.37 -9.18 9.03
CA MET A 17 3.70 -8.87 9.51
C MET A 17 3.72 -8.81 11.04
N ARG A 18 4.74 -9.43 11.65
CA ARG A 18 4.98 -9.42 13.09
C ARG A 18 5.96 -8.30 13.43
N ILE A 19 5.55 -7.40 14.31
CA ILE A 19 6.40 -6.35 14.87
C ILE A 19 6.55 -6.64 16.37
N THR A 20 7.78 -6.87 16.81
CA THR A 20 8.11 -6.94 18.23
C THR A 20 8.32 -5.52 18.76
N VAL A 21 7.65 -5.19 19.85
CA VAL A 21 7.74 -3.89 20.52
C VAL A 21 8.19 -4.12 21.95
N ASP A 22 9.37 -3.58 22.27
CA ASP A 22 9.94 -3.59 23.61
C ASP A 22 9.67 -2.27 24.33
N GLY A 23 9.38 -2.33 25.62
CA GLY A 23 9.18 -1.15 26.43
C GLY A 23 9.04 -1.44 27.91
N SER A 24 8.35 -0.55 28.61
CA SER A 24 8.02 -0.73 30.02
C SER A 24 6.54 -0.49 30.24
N LEU A 25 5.93 -1.32 31.09
CA LEU A 25 4.56 -1.10 31.56
C LEU A 25 4.49 0.17 32.41
N SER A 26 3.28 0.64 32.68
CA SER A 26 3.06 1.73 33.64
C SER A 26 3.52 1.40 35.07
N SER A 27 3.74 0.12 35.38
CA SER A 27 4.39 -0.35 36.62
C SER A 27 5.91 -0.15 36.64
N GLY A 28 6.54 0.22 35.52
CA GLY A 28 7.99 0.31 35.36
C GLY A 28 8.68 -1.03 35.04
N GLU A 29 7.92 -2.12 34.93
CA GLU A 29 8.46 -3.44 34.57
C GLU A 29 8.72 -3.54 33.05
N PRO A 30 9.84 -4.16 32.62
CA PRO A 30 10.11 -4.38 31.21
C PRO A 30 9.06 -5.32 30.60
N TYR A 31 8.66 -5.03 29.37
CA TYR A 31 7.66 -5.82 28.65
C TYR A 31 7.96 -5.86 27.17
N GLU A 32 7.77 -7.04 26.59
CA GLU A 32 7.85 -7.29 25.15
C GLU A 32 6.45 -7.68 24.66
N ALA A 33 5.99 -7.03 23.59
CA ALA A 33 4.73 -7.31 22.93
C ALA A 33 4.96 -7.66 21.46
N VAL A 34 4.13 -8.54 20.91
CA VAL A 34 4.09 -8.80 19.47
C VAL A 34 2.80 -8.23 18.91
N ILE A 35 2.93 -7.31 17.95
CA ILE A 35 1.83 -6.72 17.21
C ILE A 35 1.81 -7.34 15.81
N TYR A 36 0.61 -7.74 15.37
CA TYR A 36 0.39 -8.22 14.02
C TYR A 36 -0.25 -7.10 13.20
N VAL A 37 0.40 -6.71 12.10
CA VAL A 37 -0.11 -5.72 11.15
C VAL A 37 -0.31 -6.38 9.79
N PRO A 38 -1.18 -5.84 8.91
CA PRO A 38 -1.34 -6.38 7.57
C PRO A 38 -0.01 -6.38 6.81
N SER A 39 0.22 -7.36 5.93
CA SER A 39 1.40 -7.30 5.06
C SER A 39 1.34 -6.11 4.11
N THR A 40 2.50 -5.74 3.58
CA THR A 40 2.65 -4.72 2.53
C THR A 40 1.74 -4.99 1.33
N PHE A 41 1.64 -6.23 0.87
CA PHE A 41 0.66 -6.65 -0.14
C PHE A 41 -0.78 -6.24 0.24
N THR A 42 -1.22 -6.62 1.44
CA THR A 42 -2.58 -6.33 1.90
C THR A 42 -2.84 -4.82 1.99
N LEU A 43 -1.87 -4.07 2.54
CA LEU A 43 -1.95 -2.62 2.63
C LEU A 43 -2.04 -1.96 1.25
N LEU A 44 -1.24 -2.41 0.28
CA LEU A 44 -1.26 -1.87 -1.08
C LEU A 44 -2.60 -2.11 -1.76
N LEU A 45 -3.16 -3.34 -1.68
CA LEU A 45 -4.49 -3.61 -2.24
C LEU A 45 -5.53 -2.66 -1.64
N MET A 46 -5.62 -2.60 -0.31
CA MET A 46 -6.59 -1.75 0.38
C MET A 46 -6.44 -0.26 0.02
N LYS A 47 -5.21 0.25 -0.06
CA LYS A 47 -4.97 1.67 -0.37
C LYS A 47 -5.21 2.02 -1.83
N LEU A 48 -4.89 1.13 -2.77
CA LEU A 48 -5.18 1.32 -4.19
C LEU A 48 -6.68 1.38 -4.46
N HIS A 49 -7.45 0.49 -3.85
CA HIS A 49 -8.91 0.54 -3.92
C HIS A 49 -9.50 1.79 -3.26
N ALA A 50 -9.04 2.14 -2.05
CA ALA A 50 -9.47 3.35 -1.37
C ALA A 50 -9.13 4.62 -2.17
N PHE A 51 -7.99 4.63 -2.87
CA PHE A 51 -7.64 5.71 -3.78
C PHE A 51 -8.65 5.81 -4.94
N ARG A 52 -8.91 4.70 -5.65
CA ARG A 52 -9.86 4.66 -6.77
C ARG A 52 -11.24 5.17 -6.36
N ASP A 53 -11.73 4.73 -5.22
CA ASP A 53 -13.10 5.07 -4.76
C ASP A 53 -13.29 6.57 -4.54
N ARG A 54 -12.18 7.30 -4.30
CA ARG A 54 -12.22 8.69 -3.84
C ARG A 54 -11.52 9.67 -4.78
N CYS A 55 -10.86 9.21 -5.84
CA CYS A 55 -10.02 10.05 -6.69
C CYS A 55 -10.80 11.14 -7.45
N GLN A 56 -12.10 10.89 -7.67
CA GLN A 56 -13.05 11.78 -8.36
C GLN A 56 -13.88 12.66 -7.41
N GLU A 57 -13.80 12.46 -6.10
CA GLU A 57 -14.53 13.30 -5.14
C GLU A 57 -14.04 14.75 -5.21
N GLU A 58 -14.97 15.69 -5.13
CA GLU A 58 -14.64 17.14 -5.09
C GLU A 58 -13.80 17.48 -3.84
N GLU A 59 -14.03 16.76 -2.74
CA GLU A 59 -13.18 16.76 -1.55
C GLU A 59 -11.90 15.94 -1.80
N LYS A 60 -10.98 16.55 -2.56
CA LYS A 60 -9.69 15.99 -2.98
C LYS A 60 -8.76 15.56 -1.84
N ASP A 61 -9.15 15.78 -0.58
CA ASP A 61 -8.31 15.55 0.60
C ASP A 61 -7.99 14.07 0.80
N LEU A 62 -8.98 13.20 0.63
CA LEU A 62 -8.81 11.80 1.01
C LEU A 62 -8.09 11.00 -0.07
N ALA A 63 -8.25 11.36 -1.35
CA ALA A 63 -7.46 10.78 -2.44
C ALA A 63 -5.96 11.09 -2.33
N ARG A 64 -5.57 12.32 -1.95
CA ARG A 64 -4.14 12.67 -1.77
C ARG A 64 -3.50 11.93 -0.59
N HIS A 65 -4.26 11.70 0.48
CA HIS A 65 -3.79 10.89 1.61
C HIS A 65 -3.57 9.44 1.20
N HIS A 66 -4.50 8.83 0.47
CA HIS A 66 -4.32 7.47 -0.04
C HIS A 66 -3.15 7.35 -1.03
N ALA A 67 -2.97 8.34 -1.92
CA ALA A 67 -1.82 8.37 -2.81
C ALA A 67 -0.48 8.43 -2.04
N LEU A 68 -0.41 9.23 -0.96
CA LEU A 68 0.76 9.28 -0.10
C LEU A 68 0.98 7.99 0.71
N ASP A 69 -0.09 7.36 1.20
CA ASP A 69 0.01 6.07 1.88
C ASP A 69 0.59 5.00 0.94
N ILE A 70 0.17 4.97 -0.33
CA ILE A 70 0.71 4.05 -1.35
C ILE A 70 2.20 4.34 -1.58
N TYR A 71 2.58 5.61 -1.74
CA TYR A 71 3.99 6.01 -1.87
C TYR A 71 4.81 5.51 -0.70
N TRP A 72 4.41 5.81 0.55
CA TRP A 72 5.17 5.41 1.73
C TRP A 72 5.28 3.91 1.88
N THR A 73 4.19 3.19 1.58
CA THR A 73 4.18 1.73 1.63
C THR A 73 5.19 1.12 0.65
N VAL A 74 5.34 1.69 -0.55
CA VAL A 74 6.35 1.24 -1.53
C VAL A 74 7.75 1.73 -1.16
N ALA A 75 7.90 3.00 -0.81
CA ALA A 75 9.20 3.63 -0.55
C ALA A 75 9.89 3.07 0.71
N MET A 76 9.12 2.62 1.70
CA MET A 76 9.65 2.00 2.93
C MET A 76 9.71 0.48 2.87
N MET A 77 9.32 -0.13 1.74
CA MET A 77 9.32 -1.57 1.60
C MET A 77 10.75 -2.11 1.64
N THR A 78 11.00 -3.05 2.54
CA THR A 78 12.26 -3.80 2.58
C THR A 78 12.31 -4.82 1.45
N GLU A 79 13.50 -5.26 1.06
CA GLU A 79 13.68 -6.32 0.05
C GLU A 79 12.90 -7.60 0.41
N ARG A 80 12.90 -7.98 1.69
CA ARG A 80 12.15 -9.14 2.17
C ARG A 80 10.63 -8.96 1.98
N GLU A 81 10.09 -7.78 2.27
CA GLU A 81 8.67 -7.49 2.08
C GLU A 81 8.31 -7.42 0.60
N PHE A 82 9.23 -6.95 -0.24
CA PHE A 82 9.07 -6.92 -1.70
C PHE A 82 8.99 -8.33 -2.27
N GLU A 83 9.91 -9.21 -1.91
CA GLU A 83 9.85 -10.64 -2.29
C GLU A 83 8.57 -11.32 -1.79
N GLN A 84 8.19 -11.06 -0.54
CA GLN A 84 6.98 -11.62 0.04
C GLN A 84 5.74 -11.13 -0.72
N THR A 85 5.68 -9.83 -1.06
CA THR A 85 4.59 -9.25 -1.84
C THR A 85 4.46 -9.93 -3.20
N HIS A 86 5.57 -10.18 -3.90
CA HIS A 86 5.53 -10.93 -5.16
C HIS A 86 5.04 -12.37 -5.00
N ARG A 87 5.43 -13.07 -3.92
CA ARG A 87 4.90 -14.43 -3.66
C ARG A 87 3.39 -14.40 -3.44
N GLN A 88 2.89 -13.41 -2.71
CA GLN A 88 1.45 -13.23 -2.50
C GLN A 88 0.73 -12.88 -3.81
N ILE A 89 1.32 -12.05 -4.67
CA ILE A 89 0.77 -11.77 -6.01
C ILE A 89 0.64 -13.05 -6.83
N ALA A 90 1.66 -13.92 -6.80
CA ALA A 90 1.61 -15.22 -7.48
C ALA A 90 0.55 -16.16 -6.88
N GLU A 91 0.41 -16.19 -5.56
CA GLU A 91 -0.61 -16.96 -4.83
C GLU A 91 -2.03 -16.53 -5.23
N TYR A 92 -2.28 -15.22 -5.34
CA TYR A 92 -3.58 -14.63 -5.67
C TYR A 92 -3.73 -14.23 -7.14
N GLN A 93 -2.90 -14.74 -8.06
CA GLN A 93 -2.84 -14.28 -9.45
C GLN A 93 -4.18 -14.32 -10.20
N ASN A 94 -5.05 -15.28 -9.84
CA ASN A 94 -6.37 -15.45 -10.46
C ASN A 94 -7.49 -14.74 -9.69
N HIS A 95 -7.17 -14.00 -8.63
CA HIS A 95 -8.18 -13.33 -7.81
C HIS A 95 -8.64 -12.02 -8.48
N PRO A 96 -9.95 -11.75 -8.61
CA PRO A 96 -10.47 -10.55 -9.27
C PRO A 96 -9.93 -9.24 -8.70
N THR A 97 -9.74 -9.15 -7.38
CA THR A 97 -9.12 -8.00 -6.70
C THR A 97 -7.76 -7.63 -7.29
N LEU A 98 -6.92 -8.62 -7.62
CA LEU A 98 -5.59 -8.34 -8.15
C LEU A 98 -5.67 -7.78 -9.57
N ALA A 99 -6.60 -8.30 -10.39
CA ALA A 99 -6.86 -7.76 -11.73
C ALA A 99 -7.39 -6.32 -11.67
N GLU A 100 -8.24 -5.99 -10.69
CA GLU A 100 -8.68 -4.62 -10.45
C GLU A 100 -7.51 -3.72 -10.03
N VAL A 101 -6.65 -4.18 -9.12
CA VAL A 101 -5.48 -3.39 -8.68
C VAL A 101 -4.51 -3.11 -9.82
N ALA A 102 -4.23 -4.08 -10.69
CA ALA A 102 -3.43 -3.83 -11.89
C ALA A 102 -4.05 -2.75 -12.78
N ARG A 103 -5.38 -2.74 -12.94
CA ARG A 103 -6.09 -1.67 -13.66
C ARG A 103 -5.96 -0.32 -12.97
N ILE A 104 -6.10 -0.26 -11.64
CA ILE A 104 -5.94 0.99 -10.87
C ILE A 104 -4.52 1.56 -11.07
N VAL A 105 -3.49 0.71 -11.02
CA VAL A 105 -2.10 1.15 -11.26
C VAL A 105 -1.93 1.68 -12.68
N ALA A 106 -2.43 0.96 -13.69
CA ALA A 106 -2.33 1.36 -15.09
C ALA A 106 -3.13 2.64 -15.41
N GLU A 107 -4.25 2.90 -14.72
CA GLU A 107 -5.09 4.07 -14.99
C GLU A 107 -4.60 5.32 -14.24
N TYR A 108 -4.15 5.16 -12.99
CA TYR A 108 -3.91 6.30 -12.11
C TYR A 108 -2.44 6.53 -11.76
N PHE A 109 -1.56 5.56 -11.98
CA PHE A 109 -0.15 5.60 -11.59
C PHE A 109 0.79 5.13 -12.72
N ASP A 110 0.41 5.37 -13.98
CA ASP A 110 1.24 4.99 -15.14
C ASP A 110 2.36 6.01 -15.44
N SER A 111 2.12 7.29 -15.15
CA SER A 111 3.06 8.38 -15.44
C SER A 111 3.08 9.47 -14.37
N LEU A 112 4.04 10.40 -14.49
CA LEU A 112 4.18 11.56 -13.59
C LEU A 112 2.95 12.50 -13.65
N GLU A 113 2.22 12.49 -14.77
CA GLU A 113 1.04 13.29 -15.08
C GLU A 113 -0.27 12.56 -14.77
N SER A 114 -0.22 11.27 -14.44
CA SER A 114 -1.40 10.49 -14.07
C SER A 114 -2.06 11.04 -12.81
N LEU A 115 -3.38 10.86 -12.68
CA LEU A 115 -4.14 11.47 -11.59
C LEU A 115 -3.61 11.10 -10.20
N GLY A 116 -3.16 9.86 -9.98
CA GLY A 116 -2.53 9.42 -8.73
C GLY A 116 -1.26 10.20 -8.41
N SER A 117 -0.40 10.40 -9.41
CA SER A 117 0.82 11.22 -9.29
C SER A 117 0.50 12.69 -9.02
N LEU A 118 -0.53 13.25 -9.65
CA LEU A 118 -0.99 14.62 -9.39
C LEU A 118 -1.56 14.76 -7.97
N ARG A 119 -2.32 13.77 -7.49
CA ARG A 119 -2.87 13.74 -6.13
C ARG A 119 -1.77 13.65 -5.09
N LEU A 120 -0.80 12.76 -5.29
CA LEU A 120 0.38 12.63 -4.45
C LEU A 120 1.14 13.96 -4.31
N ARG A 121 1.45 14.61 -5.42
CA ARG A 121 2.16 15.92 -5.43
C ARG A 121 1.36 17.07 -4.84
N SER A 122 0.04 16.95 -4.76
CA SER A 122 -0.82 17.95 -4.12
C SER A 122 -0.89 17.83 -2.59
N HIS A 123 -0.25 16.80 -2.01
CA HIS A 123 -0.24 16.59 -0.57
C HIS A 123 0.72 17.54 0.14
N ALA A 124 0.34 18.07 1.31
CA ALA A 124 1.16 19.05 2.05
C ALA A 124 2.51 18.51 2.57
N LEU A 125 2.62 17.18 2.69
CA LEU A 125 3.86 16.46 3.04
C LEU A 125 4.69 16.04 1.81
N TRP A 126 4.25 16.38 0.60
CA TRP A 126 5.05 16.12 -0.59
C TRP A 126 6.26 17.05 -0.63
N ASP A 127 7.41 16.50 -1.00
CA ASP A 127 8.67 17.22 -1.21
C ASP A 127 9.25 16.83 -2.57
N GLU A 128 9.85 17.78 -3.29
CA GLU A 128 10.42 17.55 -4.63
C GLU A 128 11.63 16.58 -4.61
N ALA A 129 12.24 16.34 -3.44
CA ALA A 129 13.27 15.32 -3.27
C ALA A 129 12.71 13.89 -3.18
N MET A 130 11.38 13.73 -3.10
CA MET A 130 10.74 12.40 -3.10
C MET A 130 10.85 11.76 -4.49
N ALA A 131 11.26 10.50 -4.52
CA ALA A 131 11.64 9.75 -5.71
C ALA A 131 10.41 9.23 -6.48
N LEU A 132 9.65 10.15 -7.09
CA LEU A 132 8.38 9.84 -7.77
C LEU A 132 8.55 8.82 -8.90
N GLN A 133 9.60 8.97 -9.71
CA GLN A 133 9.82 8.12 -10.88
C GLN A 133 10.17 6.69 -10.47
N GLU A 134 11.00 6.55 -9.44
CA GLU A 134 11.41 5.29 -8.83
C GLU A 134 10.22 4.60 -8.18
N PHE A 135 9.38 5.36 -7.46
CA PHE A 135 8.13 4.87 -6.91
C PHE A 135 7.21 4.28 -7.99
N LEU A 136 6.96 5.02 -9.09
CA LEU A 136 6.09 4.54 -10.16
C LEU A 136 6.67 3.27 -10.82
N SER A 137 7.98 3.25 -11.06
CA SER A 137 8.67 2.07 -11.60
C SER A 137 8.52 0.85 -10.69
N ALA A 138 8.70 1.03 -9.37
CA ALA A 138 8.55 -0.04 -8.39
C ALA A 138 7.09 -0.52 -8.28
N LEU A 139 6.11 0.40 -8.25
CA LEU A 139 4.70 0.05 -8.18
C LEU A 139 4.25 -0.73 -9.43
N GLN A 140 4.74 -0.34 -10.60
CA GLN A 140 4.51 -1.07 -11.85
C GLN A 140 5.22 -2.44 -11.86
N ASP A 141 6.42 -2.54 -11.31
CA ASP A 141 7.12 -3.84 -11.19
C ASP A 141 6.34 -4.82 -10.31
N ILE A 142 5.72 -4.33 -9.24
CA ILE A 142 4.89 -5.13 -8.35
C ILE A 142 3.66 -5.69 -9.07
N PHE A 143 2.88 -4.83 -9.77
CA PHE A 143 1.53 -5.20 -10.25
C PHE A 143 1.37 -5.41 -11.75
N MET A 144 2.28 -4.90 -12.60
CA MET A 144 2.11 -4.88 -14.06
C MET A 144 3.04 -5.82 -14.81
N LYS A 145 4.16 -6.25 -14.20
CA LYS A 145 5.11 -7.17 -14.84
C LYS A 145 4.93 -8.59 -14.31
N PRO A 146 4.47 -9.56 -15.12
CA PRO A 146 4.60 -10.95 -14.74
C PRO A 146 6.09 -11.32 -14.71
N LYS A 147 6.59 -11.79 -13.57
CA LYS A 147 7.91 -12.43 -13.53
C LYS A 147 7.81 -13.77 -14.26
N ALA A 148 8.62 -13.91 -15.31
CA ALA A 148 8.77 -15.11 -16.13
C ALA A 148 9.37 -16.28 -15.33
#